data_AF-A0A8H4NUJ3-F1
#
_entry.id   AF-A0A8H4NUJ3-F1
#
_cell.length_a   1.000
_cell.length_b   1.000
_cell.length_c   1.000
_cell.angle_alpha   90.00
_cell.angle_beta   90.00
_cell.angle_gamma   90.00
#
_symmetry.space_group_name_H-M   'P 1'
#
loop_
_entity.id
_entity.type
_entity.pdbx_description
1 polymer ?
#
loop_
_entity_poly.entity_id
_entity_poly.type
_entity_poly.pdbx_seq_one_letter_code
_entity_poly.pdbx_strand_id
1 'polypeptide(L)'
;MLNLNREAPLGQLVRFLSRNKFLKYPEERADFELPQQYHDGLKAAEADQLPESTHPSVIPVVDMEEDQEVEQQTHLADPESIDQDADQDLEGLGRSRTINSIRTIPYTEDRMRVAENLRAQRTQSIPIVPQTTSDSVVLIDWYTTDDPANPQNWSNLNKYFVLFVMCFYTFTVYAAGPIYATAEHGVQEHFGAKSWRWPLWEIVWMASPALILLLTVMPETSSDTILLRRAQHLRKLAGNPTLQSQSEIAQHHIKPRKVLFSALVKSIEIMMKDPSISFVNVYAGYFYGVFYTFFEVFPLVFHVSYGFNLGETGLAFLSCLIGMSIAIALYFAYLQTWTMR
;
A
#
# COMPACT_ATOMS: atom_id res chain seq x y z
N MET A 1 8.11 11.79 -15.29
CA MET A 1 8.65 10.53 -15.82
C MET A 1 10.11 10.27 -15.45
N LEU A 2 11.05 11.22 -15.61
CA LEU A 2 12.47 11.01 -15.26
C LEU A 2 12.72 10.52 -13.81
N ASN A 3 11.96 11.04 -12.83
CA ASN A 3 12.05 10.57 -11.43
C ASN A 3 11.53 9.14 -11.25
N LEU A 4 10.51 8.75 -12.02
CA LEU A 4 9.90 7.42 -11.96
C LEU A 4 10.85 6.37 -12.52
N ASN A 5 11.50 6.71 -13.64
CA ASN A 5 12.46 5.84 -14.31
C ASN A 5 13.71 5.59 -13.47
N ARG A 6 14.03 6.43 -12.47
CA ARG A 6 15.16 6.22 -11.56
C ARG A 6 14.90 5.07 -10.58
N GLU A 7 13.68 4.97 -10.06
CA GLU A 7 13.31 3.92 -9.10
C GLU A 7 13.05 2.57 -9.77
N ALA A 8 12.82 2.56 -11.08
CA ALA A 8 12.64 1.34 -11.84
C ALA A 8 13.97 0.53 -11.93
N PRO A 9 13.94 -0.81 -12.00
CA PRO A 9 15.15 -1.62 -12.10
C PRO A 9 16.02 -1.29 -13.31
N LEU A 10 15.43 -0.88 -14.44
CA LEU A 10 16.18 -0.36 -15.58
C LEU A 10 16.92 0.94 -15.23
N GLY A 11 16.32 1.82 -14.43
CA GLY A 11 16.96 3.00 -13.88
C GLY A 11 18.14 2.66 -12.99
N GLN A 12 17.97 1.69 -12.09
CA GLN A 12 19.06 1.21 -11.23
C GLN A 12 20.19 0.57 -12.05
N LEU A 13 19.87 -0.18 -13.11
CA LEU A 13 20.86 -0.74 -14.02
C LEU A 13 21.65 0.36 -14.74
N VAL A 14 20.97 1.38 -15.26
CA VAL A 14 21.61 2.54 -15.89
C VAL A 14 22.52 3.28 -14.90
N ARG A 15 22.11 3.40 -13.64
CA ARG A 15 22.93 3.99 -12.58
C ARG A 15 24.16 3.17 -12.26
N PHE A 16 24.01 1.85 -12.15
CA PHE A 16 25.11 0.93 -11.91
C PHE A 16 26.14 1.00 -13.05
N LEU A 17 25.68 0.92 -14.31
CA LEU A 17 26.53 0.99 -15.50
C LEU A 17 27.22 2.36 -15.64
N SER A 18 26.53 3.45 -15.27
CA SER A 18 27.07 4.81 -15.34
C SER A 18 27.85 5.25 -14.09
N ARG A 19 28.08 4.36 -13.11
CA ARG A 19 28.68 4.68 -11.81
C ARG A 19 28.04 5.91 -11.14
N ASN A 20 26.70 5.94 -11.12
CA ASN A 20 25.88 7.03 -10.55
C ASN A 20 26.05 8.41 -11.22
N LYS A 21 26.49 8.45 -12.48
CA LYS A 21 26.57 9.72 -13.23
C LYS A 21 25.19 10.21 -13.69
N PHE A 22 24.33 9.30 -14.15
CA PHE A 22 22.97 9.59 -14.60
C PHE A 22 21.93 9.19 -13.54
N LEU A 23 20.74 9.82 -13.58
CA LEU A 23 19.60 9.54 -12.67
C LEU A 23 19.95 9.64 -11.18
N LYS A 24 20.66 10.70 -10.77
CA LYS A 24 21.01 10.94 -9.36
C LYS A 24 19.76 11.15 -8.50
N TYR A 25 19.82 10.68 -7.25
CA TYR A 25 18.88 11.06 -6.21
C TYR A 25 19.00 12.55 -5.87
N PRO A 26 17.95 13.22 -5.36
CA PRO A 26 18.07 14.59 -4.86
C PRO A 26 19.21 14.72 -3.85
N GLU A 27 19.35 13.71 -2.99
CA GLU A 27 20.38 13.65 -1.95
C GLU A 27 21.81 13.50 -2.51
N GLU A 28 21.99 12.98 -3.73
CA GLU A 28 23.31 12.75 -4.34
C GLU A 28 23.81 13.93 -5.19
N ARG A 29 23.06 15.02 -5.25
CA ARG A 29 23.45 16.21 -6.01
C ARG A 29 24.33 17.12 -5.15
N ALA A 30 25.27 17.83 -5.76
CA ALA A 30 26.25 18.66 -5.05
C ALA A 30 25.62 19.90 -4.40
N ASP A 31 24.41 20.28 -4.82
CA ASP A 31 23.57 21.36 -4.32
C ASP A 31 22.64 20.94 -3.18
N PHE A 32 22.67 19.67 -2.75
CA PHE A 32 21.78 19.18 -1.70
C PHE A 32 22.29 19.56 -0.31
N GLU A 33 21.51 20.38 0.40
CA GLU A 33 21.68 20.65 1.82
C GLU A 33 20.61 19.91 2.62
N LEU A 34 20.99 19.40 3.79
CA LEU A 34 20.06 18.72 4.68
C LEU A 34 19.01 19.74 5.17
N PRO A 35 17.70 19.42 5.16
CA PRO A 35 16.69 20.34 5.65
C PRO A 35 16.93 20.74 7.11
N GLN A 36 16.66 22.00 7.47
CA GLN A 36 16.91 22.55 8.81
C GLN A 36 16.30 21.70 9.94
N GLN A 37 15.12 21.13 9.71
CA GLN A 37 14.44 20.26 10.69
C GLN A 37 15.27 19.03 11.09
N TYR A 38 16.04 18.47 10.16
CA TYR A 38 16.95 17.36 10.45
C TYR A 38 18.22 17.84 11.16
N HIS A 39 18.69 19.07 10.90
CA HIS A 39 19.76 19.65 11.69
C HIS A 39 19.35 19.85 13.16
N ASP A 40 18.12 20.32 13.40
CA ASP A 40 17.59 20.52 14.75
C ASP A 40 17.35 19.19 15.46
N GLY A 41 16.81 18.20 14.75
CA GLY A 41 16.63 16.83 15.27
C GLY A 41 17.97 16.16 15.63
N LEU A 42 19.01 16.35 14.81
CA LEU A 42 20.35 15.83 15.11
C LEU A 42 20.99 16.51 16.33
N LYS A 43 20.84 17.84 16.48
CA LYS A 43 21.31 18.56 17.67
C LYS A 43 20.58 18.12 18.94
N ALA A 44 19.26 17.91 18.86
CA ALA A 44 18.48 17.39 19.98
C ALA A 44 18.93 15.98 20.37
N ALA A 45 19.14 15.09 19.38
CA ALA A 45 19.63 13.73 19.61
C ALA A 45 21.06 13.70 20.21
N GLU A 46 21.92 14.65 19.85
CA GLU A 46 23.26 14.78 20.42
C GLU A 46 23.23 15.34 21.86
N ALA A 47 22.30 16.25 22.16
CA ALA A 47 22.09 16.76 23.51
C ALA A 47 21.62 15.67 24.49
N ASP A 48 20.77 14.74 24.03
CA ASP A 48 20.31 13.59 24.82
C ASP A 48 21.41 12.53 25.06
N GLN A 49 22.49 12.53 24.28
CA GLN A 49 23.60 11.57 24.41
C GLN A 49 24.69 12.00 25.43
N LEU A 50 24.68 13.25 25.88
CA LEU A 50 25.65 13.74 26.88
C LEU A 50 25.27 13.20 28.28
N PRO A 51 26.23 12.65 29.06
CA PRO A 51 25.92 12.05 30.36
C PRO A 51 25.41 13.11 31.32
N GLU A 52 24.26 12.83 31.91
CA GLU A 52 23.55 13.66 32.89
C GLU A 52 24.47 14.05 34.07
N SER A 53 25.09 15.22 34.00
CA SER A 53 25.81 15.84 35.12
C SER A 53 24.96 16.97 35.74
N THR A 54 24.20 16.58 36.76
CA THR A 54 23.87 17.32 38.00
C THR A 54 23.69 18.86 37.90
N HIS A 55 22.45 19.34 37.87
CA HIS A 55 21.79 20.06 39.00
C HIS A 55 20.38 20.58 38.63
N PRO A 56 19.47 20.76 39.63
CA PRO A 56 18.05 20.98 39.42
C PRO A 56 17.71 22.46 39.24
N SER A 57 16.77 22.80 38.35
CA SER A 57 16.12 24.12 38.29
C SER A 57 14.76 23.96 37.60
N VAL A 58 13.69 23.83 38.38
CA VAL A 58 12.72 24.91 38.67
C VAL A 58 12.11 25.48 37.39
N ILE A 59 10.88 25.07 37.12
CA ILE A 59 9.97 25.72 36.19
C ILE A 59 9.67 27.13 36.73
N PRO A 60 9.92 28.22 35.99
CA PRO A 60 9.40 29.51 36.37
C PRO A 60 7.93 29.58 35.96
N VAL A 61 7.07 29.59 36.98
CA VAL A 61 5.73 30.17 36.90
C VAL A 61 5.91 31.67 36.63
N VAL A 62 5.35 32.15 35.52
CA VAL A 62 5.10 33.58 35.30
C VAL A 62 3.60 33.72 35.05
N ASP A 63 2.92 34.17 36.09
CA ASP A 63 1.57 34.72 36.07
C ASP A 63 1.57 36.13 35.45
N MET A 64 0.45 36.50 34.79
CA MET A 64 -0.21 37.83 34.81
C MET A 64 -1.67 37.57 34.39
N GLU A 65 -2.66 37.62 35.30
CA GLU A 65 -3.49 38.79 35.72
C GLU A 65 -4.38 39.32 34.57
N GLU A 66 -5.71 39.54 34.63
CA GLU A 66 -6.79 39.70 35.63
C GLU A 66 -8.12 39.27 34.92
N ASP A 67 -9.06 38.53 35.53
CA ASP A 67 -10.25 39.01 36.26
C ASP A 67 -11.14 39.98 35.42
N GLN A 68 -12.41 39.72 35.05
CA GLN A 68 -13.67 39.49 35.82
C GLN A 68 -14.81 39.41 34.75
N GLU A 69 -16.02 38.84 34.86
CA GLU A 69 -16.91 38.54 35.99
C GLU A 69 -18.11 37.67 35.47
N VAL A 70 -18.54 36.68 36.28
CA VAL A 70 -19.95 36.44 36.77
C VAL A 70 -21.08 36.12 35.76
N GLU A 71 -22.02 35.19 35.96
CA GLU A 71 -22.40 34.15 36.95
C GLU A 71 -23.47 33.27 36.21
N GLN A 72 -23.42 31.93 36.26
CA GLN A 72 -23.97 31.03 37.30
C GLN A 72 -25.47 30.69 37.11
N GLN A 73 -25.76 29.38 37.05
CA GLN A 73 -26.66 28.65 37.97
C GLN A 73 -27.22 27.37 37.30
N THR A 74 -26.70 26.17 37.63
CA THR A 74 -27.19 25.18 38.65
C THR A 74 -28.50 24.46 38.27
N HIS A 75 -28.76 23.15 38.51
CA HIS A 75 -28.30 22.23 39.56
C HIS A 75 -28.80 20.77 39.29
N LEU A 76 -28.08 19.79 39.87
CA LEU A 76 -28.53 18.51 40.53
C LEU A 76 -29.06 17.32 39.71
N ALA A 77 -28.38 16.16 39.74
CA ALA A 77 -28.52 15.09 40.75
C ALA A 77 -27.81 13.76 40.34
N ASP A 78 -27.02 13.18 41.25
CA ASP A 78 -26.62 11.74 41.37
C ASP A 78 -27.38 11.14 42.57
N PRO A 79 -27.29 9.85 43.01
CA PRO A 79 -26.67 8.60 42.47
C PRO A 79 -27.59 7.34 42.61
N GLU A 80 -27.18 6.13 42.17
CA GLU A 80 -27.13 4.88 43.00
C GLU A 80 -26.97 3.52 42.25
N SER A 81 -26.28 2.60 42.94
CA SER A 81 -26.03 1.13 42.78
C SER A 81 -24.99 0.69 41.74
N ILE A 82 -23.75 0.27 42.09
CA ILE A 82 -23.27 -0.84 42.97
C ILE A 82 -23.83 -2.19 42.51
N ASP A 83 -23.07 -3.02 41.78
CA ASP A 83 -22.18 -4.05 42.35
C ASP A 83 -21.61 -5.04 41.30
N GLN A 84 -20.48 -5.67 41.68
CA GLN A 84 -19.99 -7.00 41.29
C GLN A 84 -19.03 -7.15 40.10
N ASP A 85 -17.75 -6.97 40.46
CA ASP A 85 -16.62 -7.79 40.06
C ASP A 85 -16.95 -9.31 40.11
N ALA A 86 -16.85 -10.00 38.96
CA ALA A 86 -16.42 -11.40 38.85
C ALA A 86 -16.52 -11.84 37.37
N ASP A 87 -15.58 -11.42 36.51
CA ASP A 87 -15.26 -12.12 35.24
C ASP A 87 -13.91 -11.63 34.65
N GLN A 88 -12.97 -11.26 35.52
CA GLN A 88 -11.81 -10.43 35.18
C GLN A 88 -10.61 -11.16 34.51
N ASP A 89 -10.73 -12.42 34.08
CA ASP A 89 -9.55 -13.19 33.64
C ASP A 89 -9.65 -13.86 32.25
N LEU A 90 -10.58 -13.47 31.37
CA LEU A 90 -10.68 -14.05 30.01
C LEU A 90 -10.87 -13.07 28.84
N GLU A 91 -10.73 -11.76 29.08
CA GLU A 91 -10.78 -10.71 28.04
C GLU A 91 -9.39 -10.14 27.65
N GLY A 92 -8.32 -10.89 27.89
CA GLY A 92 -6.93 -10.52 27.54
C GLY A 92 -6.54 -10.64 26.06
N LEU A 93 -7.49 -10.94 25.16
CA LEU A 93 -7.27 -10.85 23.71
C LEU A 93 -7.97 -9.59 23.19
N GLY A 94 -7.35 -8.45 23.49
CA GLY A 94 -7.76 -7.12 23.08
C GLY A 94 -8.05 -7.07 21.57
N ARG A 95 -9.33 -7.14 21.24
CA ARG A 95 -9.86 -6.62 19.99
C ARG A 95 -9.63 -5.12 20.06
N SER A 96 -8.59 -4.61 19.40
CA SER A 96 -8.53 -3.18 19.07
C SER A 96 -9.73 -2.88 18.19
N ARG A 97 -10.86 -2.58 18.83
CA ARG A 97 -12.00 -1.93 18.21
C ARG A 97 -11.48 -0.56 17.80
N THR A 98 -11.02 -0.43 16.56
CA THR A 98 -10.90 0.87 15.92
C THR A 98 -12.32 1.40 15.80
N ILE A 99 -12.77 2.13 16.82
CA ILE A 99 -13.96 2.98 16.72
C ILE A 99 -13.55 4.14 15.81
N ASN A 100 -13.46 3.87 14.52
CA ASN A 100 -13.64 4.89 13.49
C ASN A 100 -15.13 4.94 13.12
N SER A 101 -16.00 5.01 14.14
CA SER A 101 -17.28 5.68 13.94
C SER A 101 -16.93 7.16 13.99
N ILE A 102 -16.61 7.74 12.83
CA ILE A 102 -16.63 9.19 12.68
C ILE A 102 -18.09 9.56 12.92
N ARG A 103 -18.43 9.93 14.15
CA ARG A 103 -19.69 10.59 14.47
C ARG A 103 -19.69 11.84 13.59
N THR A 104 -20.47 11.84 12.53
CA THR A 104 -20.58 12.98 11.63
C THR A 104 -21.21 14.10 12.44
N ILE A 105 -20.36 14.98 12.95
CA ILE A 105 -20.73 16.19 13.70
C ILE A 105 -21.73 16.96 12.82
N PRO A 106 -22.79 17.56 13.38
CA PRO A 106 -23.78 18.32 12.61
C PRO A 106 -23.14 19.32 11.63
N TYR A 107 -23.80 19.51 10.48
CA TYR A 107 -23.37 20.42 9.42
C TYR A 107 -23.61 21.87 9.86
N THR A 108 -22.63 22.46 10.54
CA THR A 108 -22.64 23.87 10.95
C THR A 108 -21.80 24.70 9.99
N GLU A 109 -22.18 25.95 9.73
CA GLU A 109 -21.46 26.88 8.84
C GLU A 109 -19.98 27.05 9.27
N ASP A 110 -19.72 27.10 10.57
CA ASP A 110 -18.36 27.15 11.13
C ASP A 110 -17.53 25.91 10.76
N ARG A 111 -18.14 24.73 10.70
CA ARG A 111 -17.46 23.49 10.29
C ARG A 111 -17.10 23.52 8.80
N MET A 112 -17.97 24.08 7.95
CA MET A 112 -17.69 24.27 6.53
C MET A 112 -16.48 25.20 6.34
N ARG A 113 -16.44 26.31 7.09
CA ARG A 113 -15.31 27.25 7.08
C ARG A 113 -14.03 26.61 7.61
N VAL A 114 -14.09 25.84 8.69
CA VAL A 114 -12.93 25.09 9.20
C VAL A 114 -12.50 24.01 8.22
N ALA A 115 -13.42 23.29 7.59
CA ALA A 115 -13.11 22.28 6.58
C ALA A 115 -12.51 22.90 5.31
N GLU A 116 -13.00 24.08 4.89
CA GLU A 116 -12.47 24.86 3.78
C GLU A 116 -11.07 25.39 4.10
N ASN A 117 -10.86 25.93 5.30
CA ASN A 117 -9.56 26.36 5.79
C ASN A 117 -8.59 25.18 5.92
N LEU A 118 -9.03 24.03 6.42
CA LEU A 118 -8.23 22.80 6.48
C LEU A 118 -7.92 22.25 5.08
N ARG A 119 -8.84 22.36 4.11
CA ARG A 119 -8.58 22.00 2.70
C ARG A 119 -7.57 22.96 2.07
N ALA A 120 -7.69 24.26 2.34
CA ALA A 120 -6.74 25.27 1.90
C ALA A 120 -5.35 25.08 2.53
N GLN A 121 -5.29 24.78 3.83
CA GLN A 121 -4.05 24.45 4.55
C GLN A 121 -3.45 23.12 4.07
N ARG A 122 -4.26 22.09 3.80
CA ARG A 122 -3.81 20.83 3.18
C ARG A 122 -3.22 21.01 1.78
N THR A 123 -3.52 22.12 1.11
CA THR A 123 -2.93 22.45 -0.20
C THR A 123 -1.54 23.07 -0.06
N GLN A 124 -1.15 23.53 1.13
CA GLN A 124 0.19 24.04 1.39
C GLN A 124 1.11 22.90 1.87
N SER A 125 2.27 22.76 1.24
CA SER A 125 3.25 21.75 1.62
C SER A 125 3.86 22.07 2.98
N ILE A 126 3.53 21.30 4.02
CA ILE A 126 4.08 21.49 5.37
C ILE A 126 5.35 20.65 5.51
N PRO A 127 6.45 21.20 6.03
CA PRO A 127 7.67 20.43 6.26
C PRO A 127 7.51 19.52 7.49
N ILE A 128 7.81 18.24 7.35
CA ILE A 128 7.56 17.22 8.39
C ILE A 128 8.73 17.17 9.35
N VAL A 129 8.47 17.45 10.63
CA VAL A 129 9.49 17.39 11.68
C VAL A 129 9.87 15.92 11.93
N PRO A 130 11.17 15.58 11.87
CA PRO A 130 11.62 14.21 12.13
C PRO A 130 11.33 13.83 13.57
N GLN A 131 10.81 12.62 13.76
CA GLN A 131 10.56 12.08 15.10
C GLN A 131 11.84 11.44 15.64
N THR A 132 12.12 11.67 16.91
CA THR A 132 13.25 11.03 17.60
C THR A 132 12.70 9.88 18.45
N THR A 133 13.24 8.68 18.27
CA THR A 133 12.93 7.53 19.13
C THR A 133 13.67 7.66 20.46
N SER A 134 13.23 6.95 21.51
CA SER A 134 13.86 6.91 22.85
C SER A 134 15.37 6.67 22.83
N ASP A 135 15.88 6.01 21.80
CA ASP A 135 17.28 5.61 21.67
C ASP A 135 18.13 6.69 20.96
N SER A 136 17.67 7.95 20.94
CA SER A 136 18.28 9.08 20.22
C SER A 136 18.47 8.82 18.72
N VAL A 137 17.63 7.94 18.16
CA VAL A 137 17.58 7.64 16.72
C VAL A 137 16.64 8.63 16.05
N VAL A 138 17.17 9.40 15.10
CA VAL A 138 16.39 10.36 14.31
C VAL A 138 15.75 9.62 13.15
N LEU A 139 14.41 9.56 13.15
CA LEU A 139 13.63 8.85 12.17
C LEU A 139 13.55 9.66 10.87
N ILE A 140 13.87 9.00 9.76
CA ILE A 140 13.78 9.59 8.44
C ILE A 140 12.39 9.36 7.86
N ASP A 141 11.75 10.47 7.51
CA ASP A 141 10.46 10.53 6.84
C ASP A 141 10.55 11.42 5.57
N TRP A 142 9.42 11.65 4.92
CA TRP A 142 9.30 12.61 3.82
C TRP A 142 9.71 14.02 4.26
N TYR A 143 10.29 14.82 3.36
CA TYR A 143 10.69 16.18 3.73
C TYR A 143 9.49 17.12 3.90
N THR A 144 8.45 16.92 3.09
CA THR A 144 7.22 17.70 3.10
C THR A 144 6.01 16.80 2.84
N THR A 145 4.81 17.29 3.15
CA THR A 145 3.56 16.59 2.84
C THR A 145 3.41 16.27 1.35
N ASP A 146 3.97 17.10 0.46
CA ASP A 146 3.91 16.97 -1.00
C ASP A 146 5.21 16.44 -1.63
N ASP A 147 6.01 15.67 -0.88
CA ASP A 147 7.29 15.14 -1.36
C ASP A 147 7.11 14.34 -2.67
N PRO A 148 7.81 14.69 -3.76
CA PRO A 148 7.67 14.01 -5.05
C PRO A 148 8.19 12.57 -5.06
N ALA A 149 8.96 12.15 -4.06
CA ALA A 149 9.40 10.76 -3.89
C ALA A 149 8.28 9.87 -3.33
N ASN A 150 7.28 10.44 -2.66
CA ASN A 150 6.15 9.69 -2.14
C ASN A 150 5.22 9.24 -3.29
N PRO A 151 4.98 7.93 -3.47
CA PRO A 151 4.09 7.41 -4.53
C PRO A 151 2.67 7.98 -4.48
N GLN A 152 2.19 8.37 -3.29
CA GLN A 152 0.87 8.98 -3.12
C GLN A 152 0.77 10.37 -3.76
N ASN A 153 1.89 11.10 -3.85
CA ASN A 153 1.95 12.46 -4.39
C ASN A 153 2.27 12.49 -5.89
N TRP A 154 2.41 11.34 -6.53
CA TRP A 154 2.68 11.28 -7.97
C TRP A 154 1.53 11.88 -8.80
N SER A 155 1.90 12.48 -9.93
CA SER A 155 0.92 12.96 -10.91
C SER A 155 0.04 11.81 -11.41
N ASN A 156 -1.22 12.13 -11.73
CA ASN A 156 -2.18 11.14 -12.22
C ASN A 156 -1.65 10.35 -13.42
N LEU A 157 -0.86 10.99 -14.29
CA LEU A 157 -0.23 10.32 -15.43
C LEU A 157 0.70 9.19 -15.00
N ASN A 158 1.57 9.40 -14.00
CA ASN A 158 2.45 8.35 -13.50
C ASN A 158 1.63 7.23 -12.82
N LYS A 159 0.58 7.58 -12.09
CA LYS A 159 -0.33 6.60 -11.46
C LYS A 159 -1.04 5.74 -12.51
N TYR A 160 -1.60 6.36 -13.55
CA TYR A 160 -2.23 5.65 -14.67
C TYR A 160 -1.22 4.80 -15.45
N PHE A 161 0.02 5.25 -15.58
CA PHE A 161 1.06 4.46 -16.21
C PHE A 161 1.39 3.19 -15.42
N VAL A 162 1.60 3.30 -14.10
CA VAL A 162 1.83 2.13 -13.23
C VAL A 162 0.62 1.21 -13.23
N LEU A 163 -0.60 1.78 -13.17
CA LEU A 163 -1.84 1.02 -13.27
C LEU A 163 -1.93 0.28 -14.61
N PHE A 164 -1.60 0.93 -15.72
CA PHE A 164 -1.59 0.32 -17.04
C PHE A 164 -0.63 -0.87 -17.11
N VAL A 165 0.60 -0.73 -16.61
CA VAL A 165 1.58 -1.83 -16.59
C VAL A 165 1.06 -3.01 -15.75
N MET A 166 0.47 -2.75 -14.58
CA MET A 166 -0.13 -3.77 -13.72
C MET A 166 -1.32 -4.47 -14.38
N CYS A 167 -2.20 -3.70 -15.04
CA CYS A 167 -3.35 -4.23 -15.77
C CYS A 167 -2.91 -5.07 -16.97
N PHE A 168 -1.92 -4.59 -17.73
CA PHE A 168 -1.38 -5.32 -18.88
C PHE A 168 -0.76 -6.65 -18.44
N TYR A 169 0.05 -6.65 -17.38
CA TYR A 169 0.61 -7.87 -16.80
C TYR A 169 -0.50 -8.86 -16.38
N THR A 170 -1.50 -8.37 -15.65
CA THR A 170 -2.62 -9.20 -15.19
C THR A 170 -3.40 -9.78 -16.37
N PHE A 171 -3.72 -8.96 -17.38
CA PHE A 171 -4.37 -9.41 -18.59
C PHE A 171 -3.58 -10.51 -19.29
N THR A 172 -2.27 -10.35 -19.45
CA THR A 172 -1.41 -11.37 -20.08
C THR A 172 -1.44 -12.68 -19.30
N VAL A 173 -1.39 -12.65 -17.96
CA VAL A 173 -1.44 -13.87 -17.12
C VAL A 173 -2.77 -14.61 -17.29
N TYR A 174 -3.90 -13.90 -17.30
CA TYR A 174 -5.21 -14.53 -17.48
C TYR A 174 -5.46 -15.00 -18.92
N ALA A 175 -4.97 -14.25 -19.92
CA ALA A 175 -5.08 -14.65 -21.32
C ALA A 175 -4.23 -15.89 -21.64
N ALA A 176 -2.99 -15.93 -21.11
CA ALA A 176 -2.07 -17.03 -21.35
C ALA A 176 -2.36 -18.28 -20.50
N GLY A 177 -3.14 -18.15 -19.43
CA GLY A 177 -3.55 -19.26 -18.57
C GLY A 177 -4.76 -20.02 -19.13
N PRO A 178 -5.94 -19.95 -18.48
CA PRO A 178 -7.09 -20.80 -18.80
C PRO A 178 -7.66 -20.57 -20.22
N ILE A 179 -7.59 -19.35 -20.74
CA ILE A 179 -8.14 -19.03 -22.07
C ILE A 179 -7.33 -19.76 -23.15
N TYR A 180 -6.00 -19.61 -23.15
CA TYR A 180 -5.15 -20.27 -24.11
C TYR A 180 -5.11 -21.80 -23.94
N ALA A 181 -5.12 -22.31 -22.70
CA ALA A 181 -5.10 -23.76 -22.43
C ALA A 181 -6.22 -24.52 -23.16
N THR A 182 -7.43 -23.94 -23.23
CA THR A 182 -8.55 -24.56 -23.97
C THR A 182 -8.38 -24.56 -25.48
N ALA A 183 -7.61 -23.61 -26.03
CA ALA A 183 -7.33 -23.49 -27.45
C ALA A 183 -6.11 -24.30 -27.89
N GLU A 184 -5.31 -24.81 -26.95
CA GLU A 184 -4.03 -25.49 -27.21
C GLU A 184 -4.17 -26.61 -28.25
N HIS A 185 -5.16 -27.49 -28.08
CA HIS A 185 -5.39 -28.60 -29.01
C HIS A 185 -5.72 -28.13 -30.43
N GLY A 186 -6.54 -27.09 -30.57
CA GLY A 186 -6.88 -26.53 -31.87
C GLY A 186 -5.70 -25.83 -32.55
N VAL A 187 -4.86 -25.14 -31.77
CA VAL A 187 -3.62 -24.52 -32.27
C VAL A 187 -2.64 -25.60 -32.74
N GLN A 188 -2.49 -26.69 -31.98
CA GLN A 188 -1.59 -27.79 -32.37
C GLN A 188 -2.00 -28.41 -33.71
N GLU A 189 -3.29 -28.67 -33.89
CA GLU A 189 -3.83 -29.23 -35.13
C GLU A 189 -3.65 -28.27 -36.32
N HIS A 190 -3.97 -26.98 -36.12
CA HIS A 190 -3.88 -25.98 -37.19
C HIS A 190 -2.45 -25.73 -37.67
N PHE A 191 -1.49 -25.62 -36.75
CA PHE A 191 -0.09 -25.35 -37.07
C PHE A 191 0.76 -26.61 -37.30
N GLY A 192 0.16 -27.80 -37.24
CA GLY A 192 0.87 -29.08 -37.42
C GLY A 192 1.94 -29.33 -36.35
N ALA A 193 1.72 -28.81 -35.13
CA ALA A 193 2.62 -28.95 -34.01
C ALA A 193 2.56 -30.37 -33.45
N LYS A 194 3.61 -31.17 -33.69
CA LYS A 194 3.63 -32.59 -33.26
C LYS A 194 3.88 -32.80 -31.76
N SER A 195 4.05 -31.74 -30.97
CA SER A 195 4.46 -31.83 -29.56
C SER A 195 3.69 -30.88 -28.67
N TRP A 196 3.23 -31.38 -27.51
CA TRP A 196 2.60 -30.60 -26.44
C TRP A 196 3.49 -29.48 -25.89
N ARG A 197 4.80 -29.54 -26.14
CA ARG A 197 5.72 -28.49 -25.71
C ARG A 197 5.61 -27.23 -26.54
N TRP A 198 5.11 -27.32 -27.79
CA TRP A 198 5.16 -26.20 -28.70
C TRP A 198 4.24 -25.05 -28.28
N PRO A 199 2.97 -25.31 -27.88
CA PRO A 199 2.08 -24.29 -27.33
C PRO A 199 2.61 -23.62 -26.05
N LEU A 200 3.38 -24.34 -25.22
CA LEU A 200 3.99 -23.75 -24.03
C LEU A 200 5.00 -22.64 -24.35
N TRP A 201 5.70 -22.73 -25.49
CA TRP A 201 6.59 -21.64 -25.93
C TRP A 201 5.82 -20.42 -26.38
N GLU A 202 4.60 -20.57 -26.91
CA GLU A 202 3.73 -19.45 -27.25
C GLU A 202 3.32 -18.67 -25.99
N ILE A 203 2.94 -19.37 -24.92
CA ILE A 203 2.69 -18.77 -23.59
C ILE A 203 3.91 -17.99 -23.13
N VAL A 204 5.12 -18.54 -23.27
CA VAL A 204 6.36 -17.85 -22.91
C VAL A 204 6.55 -16.58 -23.75
N TRP A 205 6.30 -16.63 -25.07
CA TRP A 205 6.44 -15.46 -25.93
C TRP A 205 5.38 -14.39 -25.67
N MET A 206 4.18 -14.77 -25.22
CA MET A 206 3.16 -13.82 -24.78
C MET A 206 3.49 -13.21 -23.42
N ALA A 207 3.96 -14.02 -22.46
CA ALA A 207 4.25 -13.60 -21.09
C ALA A 207 5.57 -12.84 -20.95
N SER A 208 6.59 -13.19 -21.76
CA SER A 208 7.94 -12.64 -21.66
C SER A 208 7.98 -11.11 -21.87
N PRO A 209 7.35 -10.53 -22.90
CA PRO A 209 7.29 -9.07 -23.06
C PRO A 209 6.61 -8.37 -21.88
N ALA A 210 5.52 -8.95 -21.34
CA ALA A 210 4.84 -8.41 -20.18
C ALA A 210 5.72 -8.47 -18.92
N LEU A 211 6.44 -9.56 -18.72
CA LEU A 211 7.39 -9.72 -17.63
C LEU A 211 8.59 -8.76 -17.77
N ILE A 212 9.16 -8.62 -18.96
CA ILE A 212 10.26 -7.69 -19.23
C ILE A 212 9.80 -6.26 -18.98
N LEU A 213 8.61 -5.88 -19.46
CA LEU A 213 8.03 -4.56 -19.21
C LEU A 213 7.86 -4.32 -17.71
N LEU A 214 7.26 -5.27 -16.99
CA LEU A 214 7.09 -5.19 -15.54
C LEU A 214 8.43 -5.01 -14.82
N LEU A 215 9.40 -5.89 -15.08
CA LEU A 215 10.69 -5.89 -14.41
C LEU A 215 11.54 -4.66 -14.75
N THR A 216 11.43 -4.10 -15.95
CA THR A 216 12.29 -2.98 -16.35
C THR A 216 11.68 -1.62 -16.02
N VAL A 217 10.36 -1.48 -16.12
CA VAL A 217 9.68 -0.18 -16.11
C VAL A 217 8.97 0.10 -14.79
N MET A 218 8.63 -0.92 -14.00
CA MET A 218 7.91 -0.71 -12.74
C MET A 218 8.80 0.00 -11.71
N PRO A 219 8.44 1.22 -11.26
CA PRO A 219 9.15 1.90 -10.19
C PRO A 219 8.88 1.24 -8.84
N GLU A 220 9.80 1.38 -7.89
CA GLU A 220 9.54 1.06 -6.49
C GLU A 220 8.33 1.86 -5.98
N THR A 221 7.28 1.18 -5.51
CA THR A 221 6.05 1.79 -4.97
C THR A 221 5.96 1.69 -3.45
N SER A 222 6.85 0.96 -2.79
CA SER A 222 6.88 0.82 -1.34
C SER A 222 7.52 2.05 -0.68
N SER A 223 6.73 2.80 0.09
CA SER A 223 7.20 3.92 0.92
C SER A 223 8.35 3.52 1.84
N ASP A 224 8.22 2.38 2.52
CA ASP A 224 9.21 1.85 3.45
C ASP A 224 10.58 1.62 2.81
N THR A 225 10.58 1.13 1.56
CA THR A 225 11.81 0.86 0.81
C THR A 225 12.45 2.15 0.30
N ILE A 226 11.63 3.10 -0.14
CA ILE A 226 12.10 4.42 -0.61
C ILE A 226 12.76 5.17 0.55
N LEU A 227 12.11 5.21 1.73
CA LEU A 227 12.63 5.85 2.93
C LEU A 227 13.91 5.16 3.44
N LEU A 228 13.99 3.82 3.34
CA LEU A 228 15.21 3.09 3.67
C LEU A 228 16.39 3.48 2.77
N ARG A 229 16.19 3.58 1.46
CA ARG A 229 17.25 4.04 0.53
C ARG A 229 17.65 5.49 0.82
N ARG A 230 16.68 6.35 1.12
CA ARG A 230 16.94 7.75 1.53
C ARG A 230 17.77 7.80 2.81
N ALA A 231 17.43 7.00 3.81
CA ALA A 231 18.18 6.91 5.06
C ALA A 231 19.64 6.51 4.85
N GLN A 232 19.89 5.54 3.97
CA GLN A 232 21.25 5.15 3.61
C GLN A 232 22.04 6.27 2.93
N HIS A 233 21.41 7.10 2.08
CA HIS A 233 22.07 8.24 1.46
C HIS A 233 22.35 9.35 2.47
N LEU A 234 21.36 9.71 3.29
CA LEU A 234 21.53 10.75 4.32
C LEU A 234 22.60 10.36 5.35
N ARG A 235 22.67 9.08 5.76
CA ARG A 235 23.74 8.56 6.62
C ARG A 235 25.13 8.73 6.01
N LYS A 236 25.27 8.52 4.69
CA LYS A 236 26.54 8.72 3.97
C LYS A 236 26.94 10.19 3.86
N LEU A 237 25.97 11.10 3.75
CA LEU A 237 26.22 12.54 3.62
C LEU A 237 26.51 13.20 4.97
N ALA A 238 25.68 12.92 5.97
CA ALA A 238 25.80 13.51 7.31
C ALA A 238 26.89 12.83 8.16
N GLY A 239 27.30 11.60 7.81
CA GLY A 239 28.28 10.82 8.59
C GLY A 239 27.77 10.36 9.95
N ASN A 240 26.49 10.56 10.27
CA ASN A 240 25.91 10.19 11.56
C ASN A 240 25.08 8.89 11.47
N PRO A 241 25.43 7.83 12.23
CA PRO A 241 24.69 6.55 12.21
C PRO A 241 23.31 6.60 12.89
N THR A 242 22.97 7.68 13.60
CA THR A 242 21.66 7.83 14.30
C THR A 242 20.49 8.04 13.33
N LEU A 243 20.77 8.34 12.06
CA LEU A 243 19.77 8.49 11.01
C LEU A 243 19.29 7.12 10.52
N GLN A 244 18.05 6.74 10.87
CA GLN A 244 17.46 5.45 10.48
C GLN A 244 16.03 5.61 9.96
N SER A 245 15.58 4.65 9.15
CA SER A 245 14.19 4.58 8.69
C SER A 245 13.36 3.67 9.61
N GLN A 246 12.03 3.87 9.66
CA GLN A 246 11.15 3.05 10.51
C GLN A 246 11.21 1.57 10.15
N SER A 247 11.34 1.27 8.86
CA SER A 247 11.45 -0.10 8.34
C SER A 247 12.75 -0.77 8.78
N GLU A 248 13.86 -0.03 8.87
CA GLU A 248 15.15 -0.54 9.37
C GLU A 248 15.04 -0.95 10.84
N ILE A 249 14.44 -0.12 11.69
CA ILE A 249 14.24 -0.40 13.13
C ILE A 249 13.31 -1.62 13.30
N ALA A 250 12.19 -1.65 12.58
CA ALA A 250 11.23 -2.74 12.63
C ALA A 250 11.84 -4.08 12.18
N GLN A 251 12.75 -4.06 11.20
CA GLN A 251 13.38 -5.26 10.64
C GLN A 251 14.68 -5.67 11.34
N HIS A 252 15.33 -4.77 12.10
CA HIS A 252 16.64 -5.01 12.73
C HIS A 252 16.70 -6.30 13.56
N HIS A 253 15.60 -6.64 14.23
CA HIS A 253 15.52 -7.80 15.13
C HIS A 253 14.95 -9.06 14.47
N ILE A 254 14.61 -9.01 13.17
CA ILE A 254 13.88 -10.10 12.50
C ILE A 254 14.79 -10.81 11.51
N LYS A 255 15.08 -12.09 11.80
CA LYS A 255 15.83 -12.95 10.87
C LYS A 255 15.01 -13.20 9.60
N PRO A 256 15.61 -13.19 8.39
CA PRO A 256 14.89 -13.36 7.13
C PRO A 256 14.16 -14.71 7.05
N ARG A 257 14.73 -15.78 7.62
CA ARG A 257 14.05 -17.09 7.72
C ARG A 257 12.75 -17.01 8.51
N LYS A 258 12.73 -16.22 9.59
CA LYS A 258 11.52 -16.02 10.41
C LYS A 258 10.48 -15.20 9.65
N VAL A 259 10.89 -14.19 8.88
CA VAL A 259 9.98 -13.41 8.02
C VAL A 259 9.31 -14.33 6.98
N LEU A 260 10.10 -15.10 6.24
CA LEU A 260 9.57 -16.00 5.19
C LEU A 260 8.61 -17.05 5.78
N PHE A 261 9.04 -17.72 6.85
CA PHE A 261 8.21 -18.73 7.49
C PHE A 261 6.95 -18.12 8.10
N SER A 262 7.08 -16.95 8.75
CA SER A 262 5.93 -16.23 9.29
C SER A 262 4.97 -15.80 8.18
N ALA A 263 5.42 -15.29 7.04
CA ALA A 263 4.54 -14.87 5.96
C ALA A 263 3.69 -16.04 5.39
N LEU A 264 4.30 -17.21 5.22
CA LEU A 264 3.62 -18.42 4.74
C LEU A 264 2.67 -19.00 5.79
N VAL A 265 3.15 -19.16 7.03
CA VAL A 265 2.36 -19.76 8.12
C VAL A 265 1.25 -18.82 8.57
N LYS A 266 1.49 -17.51 8.67
CA LYS A 266 0.49 -16.53 9.11
C LYS A 266 -0.72 -16.52 8.17
N SER A 267 -0.51 -16.65 6.87
CA SER A 267 -1.59 -16.71 5.89
C SER A 267 -2.51 -17.92 6.13
N ILE A 268 -1.95 -19.11 6.33
CA ILE A 268 -2.70 -20.33 6.64
C ILE A 268 -3.33 -20.25 8.03
N GLU A 269 -2.59 -19.71 9.00
CA GLU A 269 -3.05 -19.51 10.38
C GLU A 269 -4.29 -18.62 10.43
N ILE A 270 -4.28 -17.47 9.75
CA ILE A 270 -5.43 -16.55 9.68
C ILE A 270 -6.61 -17.24 8.98
N MET A 271 -6.37 -17.94 7.86
CA MET A 271 -7.40 -18.68 7.13
C MET A 271 -8.10 -19.74 7.99
N MET A 272 -7.36 -20.44 8.85
CA MET A 272 -7.89 -21.55 9.66
C MET A 272 -8.45 -21.08 11.01
N LYS A 273 -7.86 -20.04 11.62
CA LYS A 273 -8.26 -19.56 12.96
C LYS A 273 -9.41 -18.57 12.92
N ASP A 274 -9.58 -17.82 11.83
CA ASP A 274 -10.74 -16.95 11.65
C ASP A 274 -11.83 -17.70 10.85
N PRO A 275 -12.94 -18.14 11.49
CA PRO A 275 -13.97 -18.93 10.83
C PRO A 275 -14.70 -18.15 9.73
N SER A 276 -14.77 -16.82 9.84
CA SER A 276 -15.40 -15.97 8.81
C SER A 276 -14.56 -16.01 7.53
N ILE A 277 -13.24 -15.86 7.66
CA ILE A 277 -12.31 -15.91 6.54
C ILE A 277 -12.29 -17.31 5.93
N SER A 278 -12.32 -18.36 6.75
CA SER A 278 -12.40 -19.74 6.30
C SER A 278 -13.65 -19.99 5.44
N PHE A 279 -14.83 -19.54 5.89
CA PHE A 279 -16.08 -19.67 5.14
C PHE A 279 -16.02 -18.95 3.79
N VAL A 280 -15.52 -17.71 3.76
CA VAL A 280 -15.37 -16.95 2.52
C VAL A 280 -14.41 -17.63 1.56
N ASN A 281 -13.31 -18.21 2.05
CA ASN A 281 -12.36 -18.95 1.22
C ASN A 281 -12.94 -20.24 0.63
N VAL A 282 -13.70 -21.01 1.42
CA VAL A 282 -14.38 -22.22 0.92
C VAL A 282 -15.45 -21.85 -0.11
N TYR A 283 -16.23 -20.81 0.16
CA TYR A 283 -17.23 -20.29 -0.76
C TYR A 283 -16.58 -19.79 -2.06
N ALA A 284 -15.52 -18.98 -1.97
CA ALA A 284 -14.77 -18.53 -3.13
C ALA A 284 -14.21 -19.72 -3.91
N GLY A 285 -13.61 -20.71 -3.24
CA GLY A 285 -13.10 -21.93 -3.86
C GLY A 285 -14.17 -22.71 -4.63
N TYR A 286 -15.38 -22.85 -4.08
CA TYR A 286 -16.52 -23.45 -4.77
C TYR A 286 -16.89 -22.68 -6.05
N PHE A 287 -17.03 -21.35 -5.95
CA PHE A 287 -17.31 -20.50 -7.12
C PHE A 287 -16.22 -20.57 -8.17
N TYR A 288 -14.94 -20.55 -7.76
CA TYR A 288 -13.80 -20.71 -8.66
C TYR A 288 -13.82 -22.09 -9.33
N GLY A 289 -14.11 -23.17 -8.60
CA GLY A 289 -14.19 -24.52 -9.18
C GLY A 289 -15.28 -24.63 -10.25
N VAL A 290 -16.47 -24.11 -9.96
CA VAL A 290 -17.58 -24.06 -10.93
C VAL A 290 -17.20 -23.19 -12.13
N PHE A 291 -16.62 -22.01 -11.90
CA PHE A 291 -16.16 -21.10 -12.95
C PHE A 291 -15.13 -21.76 -13.87
N TYR A 292 -14.12 -22.44 -13.32
CA TYR A 292 -13.10 -23.09 -14.12
C TYR A 292 -13.61 -24.30 -14.91
N THR A 293 -14.63 -25.00 -14.40
CA THR A 293 -15.27 -26.11 -15.12
C THR A 293 -15.92 -25.63 -16.43
N PHE A 294 -16.42 -24.39 -16.48
CA PHE A 294 -16.96 -23.84 -17.73
C PHE A 294 -15.91 -23.76 -18.85
N PHE A 295 -14.63 -23.52 -18.55
CA PHE A 295 -13.59 -23.49 -19.61
C PHE A 295 -13.45 -24.84 -20.33
N GLU A 296 -13.66 -25.96 -19.65
CA GLU A 296 -13.66 -27.31 -20.26
C GLU A 296 -14.96 -27.62 -21.01
N VAL A 297 -16.10 -27.20 -20.45
CA VAL A 297 -17.42 -27.50 -21.03
C VAL A 297 -17.72 -26.66 -22.28
N PHE A 298 -17.19 -25.44 -22.37
CA PHE A 298 -17.41 -24.55 -23.51
C PHE A 298 -16.98 -25.15 -24.86
N PRO A 299 -15.72 -25.58 -25.06
CA PRO A 299 -15.33 -26.23 -26.31
C PRO A 299 -16.10 -27.54 -26.53
N LEU A 300 -16.39 -28.32 -25.47
CA LEU A 300 -17.17 -29.55 -25.62
C LEU A 300 -18.58 -29.27 -26.19
N VAL A 301 -19.28 -28.27 -25.69
CA VAL A 301 -20.64 -27.96 -26.13
C VAL A 301 -20.61 -27.27 -27.49
N PHE A 302 -19.86 -26.18 -27.64
CA PHE A 302 -19.90 -25.36 -28.85
C PHE A 302 -19.20 -26.02 -30.05
N HIS A 303 -18.04 -26.66 -29.85
CA HIS A 303 -17.33 -27.33 -30.95
C HIS A 303 -17.96 -28.69 -31.26
N VAL A 304 -18.18 -29.56 -30.27
CA VAL A 304 -18.66 -30.94 -30.54
C VAL A 304 -20.16 -31.00 -30.79
N SER A 305 -20.98 -30.25 -30.03
CA SER A 305 -22.45 -30.36 -30.15
C SER A 305 -23.03 -29.41 -31.19
N TYR A 306 -22.56 -28.15 -31.21
CA TYR A 306 -23.05 -27.13 -32.16
C TYR A 306 -22.25 -27.06 -33.46
N GLY A 307 -21.08 -27.71 -33.53
CA GLY A 307 -20.24 -27.72 -34.73
C GLY A 307 -19.58 -26.38 -35.04
N PHE A 308 -19.38 -25.53 -34.03
CA PHE A 308 -18.71 -24.23 -34.21
C PHE A 308 -17.24 -24.43 -34.58
N ASN A 309 -16.71 -23.51 -35.38
CA ASN A 309 -15.27 -23.47 -35.61
C ASN A 309 -14.53 -22.90 -34.37
N LEU A 310 -13.19 -23.01 -34.38
CA LEU A 310 -12.36 -22.57 -33.25
C LEU A 310 -12.51 -21.07 -32.94
N GLY A 311 -12.68 -20.23 -33.97
CA GLY A 311 -12.88 -18.79 -33.83
C GLY A 311 -14.25 -18.40 -33.29
N GLU A 312 -15.31 -19.09 -33.74
CA GLU A 312 -16.69 -18.91 -33.26
C GLU A 312 -16.83 -19.32 -31.79
N THR A 313 -16.14 -20.39 -31.39
CA THR A 313 -16.04 -20.80 -29.98
C THR A 313 -15.34 -19.73 -29.14
N GLY A 314 -14.26 -19.12 -29.66
CA GLY A 314 -13.62 -17.96 -29.05
C GLY A 314 -14.56 -16.75 -28.91
N LEU A 315 -15.43 -16.50 -29.88
CA LEU A 315 -16.45 -15.44 -29.81
C LEU A 315 -17.48 -15.70 -28.70
N ALA A 316 -17.84 -16.96 -28.45
CA ALA A 316 -18.76 -17.32 -27.38
C ALA A 316 -18.21 -16.95 -25.99
N PHE A 317 -16.88 -17.03 -25.79
CA PHE A 317 -16.23 -16.56 -24.56
C PHE A 317 -16.35 -15.05 -24.33
N LEU A 318 -16.57 -14.25 -25.38
CA LEU A 318 -16.77 -12.80 -25.25
C LEU A 318 -18.03 -12.46 -24.42
N SER A 319 -19.00 -13.39 -24.34
CA SER A 319 -20.17 -13.25 -23.47
C SER A 319 -19.80 -13.10 -21.99
N CYS A 320 -18.72 -13.76 -21.53
CA CYS A 320 -18.22 -13.63 -20.16
C CYS A 320 -17.73 -12.20 -19.87
N LEU A 321 -17.10 -11.54 -20.85
CA LEU A 321 -16.67 -10.14 -20.72
C LEU A 321 -17.86 -9.19 -20.58
N ILE A 322 -18.93 -9.43 -21.34
CA ILE A 322 -20.17 -8.65 -21.26
C ILE A 322 -20.82 -8.84 -19.89
N GLY A 323 -20.94 -10.09 -19.42
CA GLY A 323 -21.48 -10.40 -18.09
C GLY A 323 -20.69 -9.74 -16.97
N MET A 324 -19.35 -9.78 -17.04
CA MET A 324 -18.47 -9.09 -16.09
C MET A 324 -18.67 -7.57 -16.12
N SER A 325 -18.78 -6.98 -17.31
CA SER A 325 -18.99 -5.54 -17.47
C SER A 325 -20.31 -5.08 -16.85
N ILE A 326 -21.39 -5.85 -17.04
CA ILE A 326 -22.69 -5.58 -16.42
C ILE A 326 -22.60 -5.72 -14.90
N ALA A 327 -21.96 -6.77 -14.39
CA ALA A 327 -21.79 -6.98 -12.95
C ALA A 327 -21.01 -5.84 -12.29
N ILE A 328 -19.92 -5.38 -12.92
CA ILE A 328 -19.15 -4.22 -12.48
C ILE A 328 -20.03 -2.97 -12.46
N ALA A 329 -20.78 -2.69 -13.52
CA ALA A 329 -21.67 -1.53 -13.59
C ALA A 329 -22.74 -1.54 -12.49
N LEU A 330 -23.38 -2.70 -12.24
CA LEU A 330 -24.35 -2.88 -11.17
C LEU A 330 -23.73 -2.69 -9.79
N TYR A 331 -22.52 -3.19 -9.57
CA TYR A 331 -21.79 -3.03 -8.31
C TYR A 331 -21.45 -1.55 -8.05
N PHE A 332 -20.97 -0.82 -9.07
CA PHE A 332 -20.74 0.62 -8.95
C PHE A 332 -22.02 1.39 -8.67
N ALA A 333 -23.12 1.06 -9.34
CA ALA A 333 -24.42 1.66 -9.08
C ALA A 333 -24.88 1.40 -7.63
N TYR A 334 -24.75 0.17 -7.14
CA TYR A 334 -25.05 -0.18 -5.75
C TYR A 334 -24.20 0.62 -4.76
N LEU A 335 -22.88 0.66 -4.96
CA LEU A 335 -21.97 1.43 -4.10
C LEU A 335 -22.36 2.90 -4.06
N GLN A 336 -22.61 3.52 -5.22
CA GLN A 336 -23.01 4.92 -5.29
C GLN A 336 -24.33 5.18 -4.56
N THR A 337 -25.30 4.27 -4.66
CA THR A 337 -26.56 4.41 -3.90
C THR A 337 -26.38 4.26 -2.40
N TRP A 338 -25.40 3.46 -1.95
CA TRP A 338 -25.12 3.25 -0.53
C TRP A 338 -24.28 4.36 0.08
N THR A 339 -23.26 4.88 -0.61
CA THR A 339 -22.47 6.03 -0.12
C THR A 339 -23.22 7.36 -0.14
N MET A 340 -24.26 7.47 -0.98
CA MET A 340 -25.12 8.67 -1.03
C MET A 340 -26.30 8.61 -0.05
N ARG A 341 -26.48 7.50 0.68
CA ARG A 341 -27.37 7.38 1.84
C ARG A 341 -26.58 7.59 3.12
#